data_AF-A0A2P6N8R9-F1
#
_entry.id   AF-A0A2P6N8R9-F1
#
_cell.length_a   1.000
_cell.length_b   1.000
_cell.length_c   1.000
_cell.angle_alpha   90.00
_cell.angle_beta   90.00
_cell.angle_gamma   90.00
#
_symmetry.space_group_name_H-M   'P 1'
#
loop_
_entity.id
_entity.type
_entity.pdbx_description
1 polymer ?
#
loop_
_entity_poly.entity_id
_entity_poly.type
_entity_poly.pdbx_seq_one_letter_code
_entity_poly.pdbx_strand_id
1 'polypeptide(L)'
;MCILPDDLWVEVFSFLPLADLCAPCFTSITLRDAVCHLIHSRLLYPTYWWRHRKQLPIHNMEIAEWWLSNVREPTKLEVLAAARTDQVELVDLLGWDDTHLSARHRNLVRPQLEYPAWNWADILSSRGPRKQEDHHSVSQEGLSE
;
A
#
# COMPACT_ATOMS: atom_id res chain seq x y z
N MET A 1 40.75 10.30 10.27
CA MET A 1 39.31 10.64 10.15
C MET A 1 38.78 10.82 11.56
N CYS A 2 38.37 12.05 11.92
CA CYS A 2 37.86 12.34 13.25
C CYS A 2 36.48 11.69 13.41
N ILE A 3 36.37 10.74 14.33
CA ILE A 3 35.11 10.07 14.66
C ILE A 3 34.36 11.02 15.59
N LEU A 4 33.45 11.81 15.03
CA LEU A 4 32.46 12.52 15.83
C LEU A 4 31.57 11.49 16.54
N PRO A 5 31.27 11.65 17.84
CA PRO A 5 30.37 10.76 18.56
C PRO A 5 28.99 10.71 17.90
N ASP A 6 28.39 9.53 17.83
CA ASP A 6 27.09 9.29 17.18
C ASP A 6 25.98 10.19 17.75
N ASP A 7 26.05 10.49 19.05
CA ASP A 7 25.12 11.36 19.76
C ASP A 7 25.09 12.80 19.19
N LEU A 8 26.23 13.29 18.71
CA LEU A 8 26.33 14.64 18.16
C LEU A 8 25.68 14.74 16.78
N TRP A 9 25.70 13.65 16.01
CA TRP A 9 24.97 13.57 14.73
C TRP A 9 23.47 13.54 14.95
N VAL A 10 22.99 12.83 15.97
CA VAL A 10 21.57 12.82 16.35
C VAL A 10 21.10 14.23 16.71
N GLU A 11 21.92 15.00 17.43
CA GLU A 11 21.63 16.39 17.78
C GLU A 11 21.60 17.31 16.55
N VAL A 12 22.58 17.22 15.64
CA VAL A 12 22.58 17.98 14.39
C VAL A 12 21.36 17.67 13.53
N PHE A 13 21.02 16.38 13.38
CA PHE A 13 19.85 15.94 12.63
C PHE A 13 18.53 16.33 13.32
N SER A 14 18.54 16.59 14.64
CA SER A 14 17.37 17.03 15.39
C SER A 14 16.88 18.44 14.97
N PHE A 15 17.68 19.20 14.24
CA PHE A 15 17.28 20.50 13.65
C PHE A 15 16.71 20.36 12.23
N LEU A 16 16.86 19.20 11.59
CA LEU A 16 16.36 18.98 10.23
C LEU A 16 14.90 18.47 10.23
N PRO A 17 14.08 18.88 9.26
CA PRO A 17 12.77 18.30 9.05
C PRO A 17 12.89 16.86 8.50
N LEU A 18 11.87 16.03 8.72
CA LEU A 18 11.89 14.60 8.39
C LEU A 18 12.19 14.32 6.90
N ALA A 19 11.77 15.20 6.00
CA ALA A 19 12.03 15.07 4.57
C ALA A 19 13.52 15.16 4.21
N ASP A 20 14.29 15.94 4.97
CA ASP A 20 15.71 16.20 4.71
C ASP A 20 16.64 15.16 5.37
N LEU A 21 16.09 14.30 6.23
CA LEU A 21 16.82 13.22 6.89
C LEU A 21 17.16 12.05 5.96
N CYS A 22 16.57 11.97 4.76
CA CYS A 22 16.86 10.88 3.82
C CYS A 22 18.25 10.97 3.17
N ALA A 23 18.76 12.18 2.92
CA ALA A 23 20.03 12.34 2.20
C ALA A 23 21.26 11.79 2.96
N PRO A 24 21.40 12.00 4.30
CA PRO A 24 22.50 11.42 5.08
C PRO A 24 22.50 9.89 5.14
N CYS A 25 21.37 9.22 4.91
CA CYS A 25 21.29 7.75 4.93
C CYS A 25 22.08 7.08 3.80
N PHE A 26 22.41 7.81 2.74
CA PHE A 26 23.14 7.29 1.57
C PHE A 26 24.64 7.61 1.58
N THR A 27 25.13 8.37 2.56
CA THR A 27 26.53 8.81 2.61
C THR A 27 27.39 7.90 3.50
N SER A 28 26.87 7.43 4.63
CA SER A 28 27.57 6.47 5.49
C SER A 28 26.62 5.68 6.38
N ILE A 29 27.09 4.50 6.83
CA ILE A 29 26.35 3.63 7.75
C ILE A 29 26.11 4.34 9.09
N THR A 30 27.12 5.03 9.62
CA THR A 30 27.02 5.76 10.89
C THR A 30 25.93 6.84 10.85
N LEU A 31 25.87 7.63 9.76
CA LEU A 31 24.86 8.68 9.63
C LEU A 31 23.47 8.09 9.41
N ARG A 32 23.36 7.00 8.64
CA ARG A 32 22.11 6.25 8.49
C ARG A 32 21.59 5.77 9.84
N ASP A 33 22.45 5.16 10.66
CA ASP A 33 22.04 4.59 11.94
C ASP A 33 21.63 5.71 12.93
N ALA A 34 22.34 6.83 12.97
CA ALA A 34 21.96 8.03 13.75
C ALA A 34 20.62 8.63 13.29
N VAL A 35 20.39 8.73 11.97
CA VAL A 35 19.09 9.16 11.42
C VAL A 35 17.99 8.17 11.79
N CYS A 36 18.23 6.86 11.69
CA CYS A 36 17.26 5.84 12.08
C CYS A 36 16.88 5.96 13.56
N HIS A 37 17.86 6.16 14.45
CA HIS A 37 17.63 6.42 15.87
C HIS A 37 16.78 7.68 16.09
N LEU A 38 17.07 8.77 15.37
CA LEU A 38 16.30 10.02 15.47
C LEU A 38 14.86 9.88 14.93
N ILE A 39 14.67 9.18 13.83
CA ILE A 39 13.34 8.90 13.27
C ILE A 39 12.55 8.05 14.26
N HIS A 40 13.19 7.05 14.88
CA HIS A 40 12.57 6.25 15.92
C HIS A 40 12.23 7.05 17.18
N SER A 41 13.03 8.04 17.58
CA SER A 41 12.72 8.86 18.76
C SER A 41 11.65 9.91 18.53
N ARG A 42 11.55 10.47 17.31
CA ARG A 42 10.55 11.49 16.94
C ARG A 42 9.17 10.90 16.67
N LEU A 43 9.09 9.61 16.35
CA LEU A 43 7.83 8.95 16.06
C LEU A 43 7.38 8.17 17.29
N LEU A 44 6.26 8.59 17.90
CA LEU A 44 5.59 7.90 19.01
C LEU A 44 5.27 6.42 18.71
N TYR A 45 5.31 6.01 17.43
CA TYR A 45 5.23 4.62 16.96
C TYR A 45 6.28 4.37 15.86
N PRO A 46 7.52 3.99 16.23
CA PRO A 46 8.64 3.79 15.31
C PRO A 46 8.36 2.66 14.30
N THR A 47 7.67 1.64 14.78
CA THR A 47 7.25 0.48 14.02
C THR A 47 6.02 0.82 13.19
N TYR A 48 6.18 0.92 11.87
CA TYR A 48 5.12 0.77 10.85
C TYR A 48 4.33 2.00 10.39
N TRP A 49 4.69 3.23 10.78
CA TRP A 49 4.00 4.45 10.30
C TRP A 49 3.89 4.54 8.77
N TRP A 50 4.93 4.07 8.06
CA TRP A 50 4.96 4.03 6.60
C TRP A 50 4.15 2.88 6.00
N ARG A 51 3.94 1.77 6.74
CA ARG A 51 3.23 0.59 6.23
C ARG A 51 1.76 0.86 5.98
N HIS A 52 1.15 1.69 6.84
CA HIS A 52 -0.27 2.05 6.72
C HIS A 52 -0.52 3.23 5.76
N ARG A 53 0.53 3.97 5.38
CA ARG A 53 0.45 5.06 4.39
C ARG A 53 0.73 4.63 2.96
N LYS A 54 1.42 3.51 2.76
CA LYS A 54 1.71 2.99 1.42
C LYS A 54 0.58 2.07 0.96
N GLN A 55 0.16 2.26 -0.29
CA GLN A 55 -0.76 1.38 -1.00
C GLN A 55 0.00 0.23 -1.66
N LEU A 56 -0.58 -0.96 -1.59
CA LEU A 56 -0.13 -2.16 -2.28
C LEU A 56 -0.19 -1.93 -3.80
N PRO A 57 0.90 -2.21 -4.54
CA PRO A 57 0.89 -2.16 -6.00
C PRO A 57 -0.01 -3.25 -6.59
N ILE A 58 -1.26 -2.88 -6.92
CA ILE A 58 -2.29 -3.79 -7.43
C ILE A 58 -2.14 -4.19 -8.91
N HIS A 59 -0.95 -4.05 -9.48
CA HIS A 59 -0.70 -4.28 -10.92
C HIS A 59 0.40 -5.29 -11.20
N ASN A 60 1.01 -5.85 -10.15
CA ASN A 60 2.08 -6.83 -10.27
C ASN A 60 1.93 -7.87 -9.16
N MET A 61 1.66 -9.11 -9.57
CA MET A 61 1.42 -10.26 -8.69
C MET A 61 2.62 -10.54 -7.78
N GLU A 62 3.84 -10.58 -8.34
CA GLU A 62 5.07 -10.87 -7.58
C GLU A 62 5.33 -9.83 -6.49
N ILE A 63 5.06 -8.56 -6.80
CA ILE A 63 5.20 -7.47 -5.84
C ILE A 63 4.13 -7.58 -4.74
N ALA A 64 2.91 -7.98 -5.09
CA ALA A 64 1.84 -8.20 -4.13
C ALA A 64 2.17 -9.36 -3.17
N GLU A 65 2.66 -10.49 -3.68
CA GLU A 65 3.09 -11.63 -2.87
C GLU A 65 4.24 -11.26 -1.90
N TRP A 66 5.25 -10.56 -2.42
CA TRP A 66 6.35 -10.07 -1.60
C TRP A 66 5.85 -9.11 -0.52
N TRP A 67 4.93 -8.21 -0.87
CA TRP A 67 4.35 -7.24 0.05
C TRP A 67 3.59 -7.90 1.20
N LEU A 68 2.73 -8.87 0.88
CA LEU A 68 1.95 -9.60 1.87
C LEU A 68 2.85 -10.35 2.86
N SER A 69 3.99 -10.85 2.37
CA SER A 69 4.96 -11.59 3.19
C SER A 69 5.85 -10.69 4.05
N ASN A 70 6.19 -9.48 3.60
CA ASN A 70 7.24 -8.65 4.22
C ASN A 70 6.75 -7.34 4.85
N VAL A 71 5.63 -6.80 4.35
CA VAL A 71 5.16 -5.47 4.71
C VAL A 71 3.91 -5.58 5.58
N ARG A 72 2.77 -5.92 5.00
CA ARG A 72 1.50 -6.04 5.73
C ARG A 72 0.44 -6.77 4.93
N GLU A 73 -0.56 -7.22 5.67
CA GLU A 73 -1.84 -7.70 5.16
C GLU A 73 -2.64 -6.62 4.40
N PRO A 74 -3.57 -7.03 3.51
CA PRO A 74 -4.25 -6.12 2.59
C PRO A 74 -5.33 -5.28 3.29
N THR A 75 -5.74 -4.19 2.65
CA THR A 75 -6.86 -3.34 3.06
C THR A 75 -8.02 -3.43 2.07
N LYS A 76 -9.24 -3.09 2.54
CA LYS A 76 -10.44 -3.02 1.68
C LYS A 76 -10.18 -2.25 0.39
N LEU A 77 -9.55 -1.07 0.49
CA LEU A 77 -9.31 -0.21 -0.68
C LEU A 77 -8.47 -0.90 -1.76
N GLU A 78 -7.50 -1.72 -1.37
CA GLU A 78 -6.62 -2.45 -2.29
C GLU A 78 -7.35 -3.60 -2.97
N VAL A 79 -8.16 -4.35 -2.20
CA VAL A 79 -8.98 -5.43 -2.75
C VAL A 79 -10.02 -4.88 -3.74
N LEU A 80 -10.70 -3.79 -3.39
CA LEU A 80 -11.66 -3.15 -4.30
C LEU A 80 -10.98 -2.56 -5.53
N ALA A 81 -9.74 -2.07 -5.40
CA ALA A 81 -9.00 -1.55 -6.54
C ALA A 81 -8.55 -2.66 -7.49
N ALA A 82 -8.10 -3.81 -6.98
CA ALA A 82 -7.84 -5.02 -7.77
C ALA A 82 -9.10 -5.53 -8.49
N ALA A 83 -10.25 -5.51 -7.80
CA ALA A 83 -11.53 -5.89 -8.37
C ALA A 83 -12.00 -4.95 -9.50
N ARG A 84 -11.76 -3.64 -9.36
CA ARG A 84 -12.06 -2.63 -10.39
C ARG A 84 -11.21 -2.77 -11.64
N THR A 85 -9.97 -3.23 -11.50
CA THR A 85 -9.05 -3.47 -12.63
C THR A 85 -9.19 -4.87 -13.20
N ASP A 86 -10.20 -5.63 -12.77
CA ASP A 86 -10.49 -7.00 -13.19
C ASP A 86 -9.33 -8.00 -12.98
N GLN A 87 -8.46 -7.73 -11.99
CA GLN A 87 -7.37 -8.63 -11.63
C GLN A 87 -7.85 -9.71 -10.67
N VAL A 88 -8.52 -10.72 -11.22
CA VAL A 88 -9.12 -11.82 -10.43
C VAL A 88 -8.07 -12.58 -9.63
N GLU A 89 -6.93 -12.90 -10.24
CA GLU A 89 -5.80 -13.59 -9.58
C GLU A 89 -5.29 -12.83 -8.36
N LEU A 90 -5.28 -11.49 -8.45
CA LEU A 90 -4.88 -10.63 -7.35
C LEU A 90 -5.97 -10.59 -6.27
N VAL A 91 -7.25 -10.61 -6.61
CA VAL A 91 -8.34 -10.74 -5.64
C VAL A 91 -8.29 -12.10 -4.94
N ASP A 92 -7.95 -13.17 -5.65
CA ASP A 92 -7.73 -14.50 -5.06
C ASP A 92 -6.57 -14.48 -4.06
N LEU A 93 -5.46 -13.79 -4.39
CA LEU A 93 -4.32 -13.62 -3.50
C LEU A 93 -4.65 -12.77 -2.25
N LEU A 94 -5.37 -11.65 -2.44
CA LEU A 94 -5.69 -10.72 -1.34
C LEU A 94 -6.89 -11.19 -0.50
N GLY A 95 -7.68 -12.13 -1.00
CA GLY A 95 -8.83 -12.73 -0.32
C GLY A 95 -10.18 -12.09 -0.68
N TRP A 96 -11.16 -12.96 -0.94
CA TRP A 96 -12.56 -12.60 -1.20
C TRP A 96 -13.30 -12.06 0.03
N ASP A 97 -12.75 -12.27 1.22
CA ASP A 97 -13.17 -11.68 2.46
C ASP A 97 -11.96 -11.39 3.35
N ASP A 98 -12.21 -10.78 4.50
CA ASP A 98 -11.17 -10.40 5.45
C ASP A 98 -10.97 -11.44 6.58
N THR A 99 -11.49 -12.66 6.41
CA THR A 99 -11.46 -13.72 7.44
C THR A 99 -10.12 -14.42 7.54
N HIS A 100 -9.24 -14.27 6.56
CA HIS A 100 -7.87 -14.78 6.58
C HIS A 100 -6.91 -13.82 7.31
N LEU A 101 -7.32 -12.58 7.55
CA LEU A 101 -6.48 -11.57 8.22
C LEU A 101 -6.16 -11.96 9.66
N SER A 102 -5.02 -11.54 10.18
CA SER A 102 -4.68 -11.72 11.60
C SER A 102 -5.59 -10.88 12.49
N ALA A 103 -5.79 -11.33 13.74
CA ALA A 103 -6.59 -10.58 14.72
C ALA A 103 -6.07 -9.14 14.93
N ARG A 104 -4.74 -8.95 14.92
CA ARG A 104 -4.13 -7.63 15.00
C ARG A 104 -4.56 -6.74 13.84
N HIS A 105 -4.51 -7.25 12.62
CA HIS A 105 -4.82 -6.45 11.44
C HIS A 105 -6.32 -6.19 11.33
N ARG A 106 -7.18 -7.17 11.66
CA ARG A 106 -8.64 -6.94 11.76
C ARG A 106 -9.00 -5.78 12.69
N ASN A 107 -8.33 -5.66 13.83
CA ASN A 107 -8.52 -4.53 14.76
C ASN A 107 -8.14 -3.16 14.13
N LEU A 108 -7.29 -3.14 13.11
CA LEU A 108 -6.86 -1.92 12.43
C LEU A 108 -7.77 -1.54 11.25
N VAL A 109 -8.26 -2.52 10.50
CA VAL A 109 -9.05 -2.29 9.27
C VAL A 109 -10.57 -2.35 9.47
N ARG A 110 -11.06 -3.04 10.50
CA ARG A 110 -12.51 -3.14 10.77
C ARG A 110 -13.00 -1.93 11.56
N PRO A 111 -14.06 -1.23 11.08
CA PRO A 111 -14.74 -0.21 11.88
C PRO A 111 -15.46 -0.81 13.10
N GLN A 112 -15.97 -2.05 12.95
CA GLN A 112 -16.65 -2.83 13.98
C GLN A 112 -16.19 -4.29 13.87
N LEU A 113 -15.72 -4.88 14.97
CA LEU A 113 -15.11 -6.22 14.95
C LEU A 113 -16.08 -7.33 14.52
N GLU A 114 -17.37 -7.15 14.77
CA GLU A 114 -18.43 -8.11 14.43
C GLU A 114 -18.64 -8.25 12.92
N TYR A 115 -18.29 -7.23 12.14
CA TYR A 115 -18.50 -7.22 10.69
C TYR A 115 -17.17 -7.28 9.94
N PRO A 116 -17.08 -8.07 8.85
CA PRO A 116 -15.91 -8.07 7.99
C PRO A 116 -15.72 -6.69 7.37
N ALA A 117 -14.47 -6.25 7.23
CA ALA A 117 -14.12 -5.01 6.57
C ALA A 117 -14.55 -5.04 5.10
N TRP A 118 -14.45 -6.20 4.44
CA TRP A 118 -15.01 -6.48 3.12
C TRP A 118 -15.44 -7.94 2.98
N ASN A 119 -16.33 -8.19 2.02
CA ASN A 119 -16.76 -9.52 1.63
C ASN A 119 -16.94 -9.61 0.10
N TRP A 120 -17.30 -10.79 -0.39
CA TRP A 120 -17.53 -11.03 -1.81
C TRP A 120 -18.55 -10.06 -2.44
N ALA A 121 -19.58 -9.66 -1.70
CA ALA A 121 -20.62 -8.76 -2.22
C ALA A 121 -20.08 -7.35 -2.46
N ASP A 122 -19.22 -6.86 -1.57
CA ASP A 122 -18.51 -5.58 -1.75
C ASP A 122 -17.61 -5.61 -3.00
N ILE A 123 -16.88 -6.72 -3.20
CA ILE A 123 -15.97 -6.93 -4.33
C ILE A 123 -16.77 -6.93 -5.64
N LEU A 124 -17.86 -7.71 -5.72
CA LEU A 124 -18.69 -7.78 -6.90
C LEU A 124 -19.37 -6.44 -7.22
N SER A 125 -19.80 -5.69 -6.19
CA SER A 125 -20.43 -4.38 -6.36
C SER A 125 -19.44 -3.29 -6.81
N SER A 126 -18.14 -3.49 -6.59
CA SER A 126 -17.10 -2.54 -6.98
C SER A 126 -16.75 -2.59 -8.47
N ARG A 127 -17.08 -3.69 -9.15
CA ARG A 127 -17.12 -3.79 -10.60
C ARG A 127 -18.34 -2.99 -11.07
N GLY A 128 -18.16 -1.71 -11.37
CA GLY A 128 -19.22 -0.89 -11.96
C GLY A 128 -19.86 -1.56 -13.20
N PRO A 129 -21.05 -1.12 -13.62
CA PRO A 129 -21.75 -1.75 -14.76
C PRO A 129 -20.81 -1.79 -15.96
N ARG A 130 -20.59 -3.00 -16.51
CA ARG A 130 -19.88 -3.17 -17.77
C ARG A 130 -20.60 -2.30 -18.79
N LYS A 131 -19.90 -1.34 -19.40
CA LYS A 131 -20.39 -0.79 -20.67
C LYS A 131 -20.45 -1.97 -21.63
N GLN A 132 -21.67 -2.35 -21.98
CA GLN A 132 -21.94 -3.25 -23.08
C GLN A 132 -21.27 -2.62 -24.31
N GLU A 133 -20.17 -3.20 -24.78
CA GLU A 133 -19.64 -2.86 -26.10
C GLU A 133 -20.65 -3.45 -27.10
N ASP A 134 -21.59 -2.61 -27.51
CA ASP A 134 -22.51 -2.87 -28.61
C ASP A 134 -21.69 -2.96 -29.91
N HIS A 135 -21.19 -4.16 -30.20
CA HIS A 135 -20.82 -4.56 -31.54
C HIS A 135 -22.08 -4.99 -32.29
N HIS A 136 -22.66 -4.10 -33.09
CA HIS A 136 -23.52 -4.31 -34.29
C HIS A 136 -23.99 -2.90 -34.73
N SER A 137 -23.81 -2.38 -35.94
CA SER A 137 -23.32 -2.89 -37.22
C SER A 137 -22.82 -1.70 -38.04
N VAL A 138 -21.75 -1.91 -38.81
CA VAL A 138 -21.40 -1.06 -39.93
C VAL A 138 -22.51 -1.18 -40.96
N SER A 139 -23.35 -0.15 -41.12
CA SER A 139 -24.14 0.03 -42.34
C SER A 139 -23.33 0.89 -43.30
N GLN A 140 -22.76 0.22 -44.28
CA GLN A 140 -22.46 0.82 -45.57
C GLN A 140 -23.80 1.12 -46.27
N GLU A 141 -24.11 2.40 -46.45
CA GLU A 141 -24.84 2.92 -47.61
C GLU A 141 -24.06 4.20 -47.98
N GLY A 142 -23.44 4.34 -49.15
CA GLY A 142 -23.97 4.00 -50.47
C GLY A 142 -24.17 5.34 -51.18
N LEU A 143 -23.34 5.57 -52.21
CA LEU A 143 -23.33 6.74 -53.09
C LEU A 143 -24.68 7.00 -53.80
N SER A 144 -24.76 8.22 -54.35
CA SER A 144 -25.64 8.73 -55.44
C SER A 144 -26.80 9.60 -54.92
N GLU A 145 -27.05 10.82 -55.37
CA GLU A 145 -26.58 11.67 -56.49
C GLU A 145 -26.80 13.14 -56.10
#